data_AF-A0A2I2V201-F1
#
_entry.id   AF-A0A2I2V201-F1
#
_cell.length_a   1.000
_cell.length_b   1.000
_cell.length_c   1.000
_cell.angle_alpha   90.00
_cell.angle_beta   90.00
_cell.angle_gamma   90.00
#
_symmetry.space_group_name_H-M   'P 1'
#
loop_
_entity.id
_entity.type
_entity.pdbx_description
1 polymer ?
#
loop_
_entity_poly.entity_id
_entity_poly.type
_entity_poly.pdbx_seq_one_letter_code
_entity_poly.pdbx_strand_id
1 'polypeptide(L)' 'MKSLLLVLVVLVLLSCVPPVRSGANTYVRTAFSTCWGGKGVCRKLCGGNEDYHIFCDVRRLCCVNKKLLDVRVRR' A
#
# COMPACT_ATOMS: atom_id res chain seq x y z
N MET A 1 -39.08 24.58 1.59
CA MET A 1 -39.26 23.48 0.59
C MET A 1 -38.12 23.40 -0.43
N LYS A 2 -37.65 24.50 -1.04
CA LYS A 2 -36.51 24.50 -2.00
C LYS A 2 -35.18 23.97 -1.42
N SER A 3 -34.88 24.26 -0.16
CA SER A 3 -33.65 23.80 0.50
C SER A 3 -33.59 22.28 0.70
N LEU A 4 -34.72 21.64 1.03
CA LEU A 4 -34.80 20.18 1.17
C LEU A 4 -34.55 19.45 -0.16
N LEU A 5 -35.07 19.99 -1.27
CA LEU A 5 -34.81 19.45 -2.61
C LEU A 5 -33.33 19.57 -3.00
N LEU A 6 -32.68 20.69 -2.65
CA LEU A 6 -31.25 20.86 -2.89
C LEU A 6 -30.40 19.87 -2.09
N VAL A 7 -30.73 19.65 -0.82
CA VAL A 7 -30.05 18.66 0.03
C VAL A 7 -30.20 17.26 -0.56
N LEU A 8 -31.40 16.91 -1.03
CA LEU A 8 -31.66 15.61 -1.68
C LEU A 8 -30.84 15.44 -2.97
N VAL A 9 -30.77 16.47 -3.81
CA VAL A 9 -29.97 16.46 -5.04
C VAL A 9 -28.48 16.29 -4.73
N VAL A 10 -27.96 16.98 -3.70
CA VAL A 10 -26.56 16.85 -3.29
C VAL A 10 -26.25 15.44 -2.77
N LEU A 11 -27.14 14.86 -1.96
CA LEU A 11 -27.00 13.47 -1.48
C LEU A 11 -27.01 12.46 -2.63
N VAL A 12 -27.91 12.62 -3.60
CA VAL A 12 -27.96 11.76 -4.79
C VAL A 12 -26.67 11.88 -5.60
N LEU A 13 -26.19 13.10 -5.85
CA LEU A 13 -24.91 13.32 -6.55
C LEU A 13 -23.73 12.67 -5.83
N LEU A 14 -23.65 12.80 -4.50
CA LEU A 14 -22.61 12.16 -3.69
C LEU A 14 -22.69 10.63 -3.72
N SER A 15 -23.89 10.05 -3.81
CA SER A 15 -24.08 8.59 -3.94
C SER A 15 -23.77 8.06 -5.34
N CYS A 16 -23.88 8.89 -6.37
CA CYS A 16 -23.52 8.56 -7.76
C CYS A 16 -22.01 8.59 -8.00
N VAL A 17 -21.22 9.20 -7.11
CA VAL A 17 -19.77 9.08 -7.15
C VAL A 17 -19.43 7.74 -6.48
N PRO A 18 -19.06 6.69 -7.24
CA PRO A 18 -18.62 5.45 -6.63
C PRO A 18 -17.49 5.80 -5.67
N PRO A 19 -17.43 5.23 -4.45
CA PRO A 19 -16.32 5.46 -3.53
C PRO A 19 -15.06 5.06 -4.28
N VAL A 20 -14.36 6.07 -4.80
CA VAL A 20 -13.20 5.84 -5.63
C VAL A 20 -12.20 5.24 -4.66
N ARG A 21 -12.04 3.92 -4.70
CA ARG A 21 -10.86 3.27 -4.14
C ARG A 21 -9.71 3.66 -5.04
N SER A 22 -9.33 4.94 -5.02
CA SER A 22 -8.13 5.45 -5.66
C SER A 22 -6.95 4.93 -4.83
N GLY A 23 -6.75 3.61 -4.86
CA GLY A 23 -5.52 3.00 -4.44
C GLY A 23 -4.45 3.42 -5.45
N ALA A 24 -3.22 3.58 -4.97
CA ALA A 24 -2.08 3.91 -5.83
C ALA A 24 -2.07 3.01 -7.08
N ASN A 25 -1.98 3.65 -8.26
CA ASN A 25 -1.96 2.99 -9.56
C ASN A 25 -0.92 1.85 -9.54
N THR A 26 -1.19 0.74 -10.23
CA THR A 26 -0.32 -0.45 -10.23
C THR A 26 1.11 -0.11 -10.65
N TYR A 27 1.29 0.83 -11.58
CA TYR A 27 2.59 1.36 -11.98
C TYR A 27 3.31 2.08 -10.84
N VAL A 28 2.62 2.96 -10.12
CA VAL A 28 3.17 3.67 -8.95
C VAL A 28 3.51 2.67 -7.83
N ARG A 29 2.64 1.69 -7.57
CA ARG A 29 2.91 0.60 -6.60
C ARG A 29 4.10 -0.28 -6.98
N THR A 30 4.44 -0.36 -8.27
CA THR A 30 5.60 -1.13 -8.73
C THR A 30 6.86 -0.29 -8.58
N ALA A 31 6.81 0.99 -8.95
CA ALA A 31 7.91 1.94 -8.79
C ALA A 31 8.34 2.10 -7.32
N PHE A 32 7.40 2.11 -6.38
CA PHE A 32 7.66 2.20 -4.94
C PHE A 32 7.51 0.86 -4.21
N SER A 33 7.84 -0.25 -4.87
CA SER A 33 7.78 -1.60 -4.27
C SER A 33 8.97 -1.93 -3.37
N THR A 34 9.79 -0.95 -3.01
CA THR A 34 10.92 -1.13 -2.12
C THR A 34 10.52 -0.84 -0.68
N CYS A 35 11.09 -1.60 0.25
CA CYS A 35 10.87 -1.45 1.68
C CYS A 35 12.21 -1.39 2.41
N TRP A 36 12.16 -1.15 3.72
CA TRP A 36 13.36 -1.12 4.56
C TRP A 36 14.46 -0.14 4.07
N GLY A 37 14.04 1.05 3.63
CA GLY A 37 14.95 2.08 3.09
C GLY A 37 15.63 1.67 1.77
N GLY A 38 14.95 0.90 0.92
CA GLY A 38 15.47 0.45 -0.38
C GLY A 38 16.24 -0.87 -0.33
N LYS A 39 16.42 -1.47 0.85
CA LYS A 39 17.17 -2.72 1.05
C LYS A 39 16.31 -3.97 0.97
N GLY A 40 14.99 -3.81 0.96
CA GLY A 40 14.02 -4.89 0.84
C GLY A 40 13.07 -4.67 -0.34
N VAL A 41 12.41 -5.75 -0.74
CA VAL A 41 11.43 -5.74 -1.83
C VAL A 41 10.09 -6.29 -1.33
N CYS A 42 9.00 -5.62 -1.70
CA CYS A 42 7.65 -6.03 -1.38
C CYS A 42 7.18 -7.15 -2.33
N ARG A 43 7.00 -8.37 -1.82
CA ARG A 43 6.55 -9.54 -2.59
C ARG A 43 5.39 -10.24 -1.88
N LYS A 44 4.67 -11.12 -2.56
CA LYS A 44 3.60 -11.92 -1.92
C LYS A 44 4.16 -12.98 -0.96
N LEU A 45 5.34 -13.51 -1.28
CA LEU A 45 6.06 -14.49 -0.49
C LEU A 45 7.56 -14.17 -0.56
N CYS A 46 8.26 -14.35 0.56
CA CYS A 46 9.71 -14.23 0.60
C CYS A 46 10.36 -15.55 0.18
N GLY A 47 11.54 -15.48 -0.46
CA GLY A 47 12.32 -16.69 -0.76
C GLY A 47 13.02 -17.26 0.48
N GLY A 48 13.54 -18.48 0.42
CA GLY A 48 14.19 -19.13 1.59
C GLY A 48 15.45 -18.42 2.14
N ASN A 49 16.10 -17.60 1.31
CA ASN A 49 17.28 -16.79 1.68
C ASN A 49 16.92 -15.35 2.11
N GLU A 50 15.64 -15.01 2.11
CA GLU A 50 15.12 -13.71 2.53
C GLU A 50 14.37 -13.90 3.86
N ASP A 51 14.51 -12.94 4.77
CA ASP A 51 13.70 -12.90 5.98
C ASP A 51 12.51 -11.95 5.79
N TYR A 52 11.40 -12.36 6.40
CA TYR A 52 10.23 -11.51 6.55
C TYR A 52 10.52 -10.43 7.58
N HIS A 53 10.26 -9.18 7.21
CA HIS A 53 10.44 -8.05 8.13
C HIS A 53 9.12 -7.40 8.55
N ILE A 54 8.25 -7.04 7.59
CA ILE A 54 6.98 -6.34 7.84
C ILE A 54 6.02 -6.51 6.65
N PHE A 55 4.75 -6.17 6.78
CA PHE A 55 3.84 -6.03 5.64
C PHE A 55 4.05 -4.69 4.92
N CYS A 56 4.15 -4.71 3.59
CA CYS A 56 4.14 -3.50 2.78
C CYS A 56 2.71 -3.00 2.49
N ASP A 57 1.75 -3.93 2.43
CA ASP A 57 0.34 -3.72 2.09
C ASP A 57 -0.48 -4.88 2.69
N VAL A 58 -1.80 -4.88 2.49
CA VAL A 58 -2.73 -5.95 2.93
C VAL A 58 -2.34 -7.37 2.45
N ARG A 59 -1.59 -7.51 1.36
CA ARG A 59 -1.24 -8.82 0.75
C ARG A 59 0.23 -8.99 0.37
N ARG A 60 1.11 -8.05 0.77
CA ARG A 60 2.53 -8.08 0.39
C ARG A 60 3.41 -7.98 1.62
N LEU A 61 4.42 -8.83 1.65
CA LEU A 61 5.46 -8.94 2.64
C LEU A 61 6.70 -8.18 2.17
N CYS A 62 7.36 -7.47 3.08
CA CYS A 62 8.67 -6.90 2.90
C CYS A 62 9.70 -8.01 3.14
N CYS A 63 10.38 -8.40 2.07
CA CYS A 63 11.40 -9.42 2.08
C CYS A 63 12.78 -8.77 2.00
N VAL A 64 13.63 -9.06 2.98
CA VAL A 64 14.99 -8.50 3.08
C VAL A 64 15.98 -9.65 3.07
N ASN A 65 17.08 -9.52 2.33
CA ASN A 65 18.12 -10.54 2.32
C ASN A 65 18.80 -10.63 3.70
N LYS A 66 18.93 -11.84 4.23
CA LYS A 66 19.57 -12.13 5.53
C LYS A 66 20.94 -11.46 5.68
N LYS A 67 21.73 -11.43 4.59
CA LYS A 67 23.07 -10.81 4.56
C LYS A 67 23.04 -9.29 4.82
N LEU A 68 21.94 -8.60 4.51
CA LEU A 68 21.81 -7.16 4.73
C LEU A 68 21.26 -6.80 6.12
N LEU A 69 20.58 -7.73 6.78
CA LEU A 69 20.07 -7.54 8.14
C LEU A 69 21.21 -7.47 9.16
N ASP A 70 22.23 -8.32 8.97
CA ASP A 70 23.37 -8.47 9.88
C ASP A 70 24.26 -7.20 9.98
N VAL A 71 24.16 -6.30 8.99
CA VAL A 71 24.94 -5.07 8.95
C VAL A 71 24.45 -4.03 9.97
N ARG A 72 23.20 -4.10 10.45
CA ARG A 72 22.60 -3.03 11.27
C ARG A 72 22.57 -3.30 12.78
N VAL A 73 22.72 -4.53 13.24
CA VAL A 73 22.72 -4.83 14.70
C VAL A 73 24.04 -4.41 15.37
N ARG A 74 25.09 -4.08 14.61
CA ARG A 74 26.40 -3.64 15.11
C ARG A 74 26.58 -2.12 15.26
N ARG A 75 25.53 -1.31 15.21
CA ARG A 75 25.65 0.15 15.36
C ARG A 75 24.75 0.72 16.43
#